data_AF-Q8I800-F1
#
_entry.id   AF-Q8I800-F1
#
_cell.length_a   1.000
_cell.length_b   1.000
_cell.length_c   1.000
_cell.angle_alpha   90.00
_cell.angle_beta   90.00
_cell.angle_gamma   90.00
#
_symmetry.space_group_name_H-M   'P 1'
#
loop_
_entity.id
_entity.type
_entity.pdbx_description
1 polymer ?
#
loop_
_entity_poly.entity_id
_entity_poly.type
_entity_poly.pdbx_seq_one_letter_code
_entity_poly.pdbx_strand_id
1 'polypeptide(L)' 'PDGKKIRSKPQLARILGETFDLSAFDFRTGRTVYSAKILFNVPICVYQGVRHDASLVLPIRQTASIFKQPVTVVRN' A
#
# COMPACT_ATOMS: atom_id res chain seq x y z
N PRO A 1 -5.82 -32.16 2.16
CA PRO A 1 -4.60 -31.32 2.24
C PRO A 1 -3.48 -32.01 3.04
N ASP A 2 -2.36 -32.34 2.39
CA ASP A 2 -1.19 -33.13 2.84
C ASP A 2 -0.54 -32.75 4.19
N GLY A 3 -1.03 -31.73 4.90
CA GLY A 3 -0.43 -31.24 6.15
C GLY A 3 0.91 -30.52 5.97
N LYS A 4 1.36 -30.34 4.72
CA LYS A 4 2.59 -29.61 4.38
C LYS A 4 2.50 -28.16 4.84
N LYS A 5 3.38 -27.76 5.77
CA LYS A 5 3.47 -26.38 6.25
C LYS A 5 4.14 -25.48 5.21
N ILE A 6 3.40 -24.47 4.75
CA ILE A 6 3.89 -23.46 3.81
C ILE A 6 4.25 -22.19 4.58
N ARG A 7 5.42 -21.63 4.31
CA ARG A 7 5.94 -20.46 5.03
C ARG A 7 5.99 -19.19 4.19
N SER A 8 5.70 -19.26 2.88
CA SER A 8 5.69 -18.10 2.01
C SER A 8 4.70 -18.21 0.84
N LYS A 9 4.24 -17.06 0.35
CA LYS A 9 3.36 -16.97 -0.84
C LYS A 9 3.98 -17.61 -2.09
N PRO A 10 5.27 -17.38 -2.43
CA PRO A 10 5.88 -18.02 -3.61
C PRO A 10 6.01 -19.54 -3.47
N GLN A 11 6.11 -20.06 -2.25
CA GLN A 11 6.10 -21.51 -2.01
C GLN A 11 4.70 -22.09 -2.26
N LEU A 12 3.64 -21.40 -1.81
CA LEU A 12 2.26 -21.79 -2.08
C LEU A 12 1.96 -21.78 -3.59
N ALA A 13 2.36 -20.72 -4.30
CA ALA A 13 2.12 -20.56 -5.73
C ALA A 13 2.76 -21.68 -6.56
N ARG A 14 3.97 -22.12 -6.21
CA ARG A 14 4.62 -23.24 -6.90
C ARG A 14 3.91 -24.58 -6.72
N ILE A 15 3.29 -24.80 -5.56
CA ILE A 15 2.58 -26.05 -5.26
C ILE A 15 1.22 -26.10 -5.96
N LEU A 16 0.52 -24.98 -6.02
CA LEU A 16 -0.77 -24.87 -6.72
C LEU A 16 -0.59 -24.71 -8.24
N GLY A 17 0.56 -24.19 -8.68
CA GLY A 17 0.83 -23.93 -10.09
C GLY A 17 -0.13 -22.90 -10.68
N GLU A 18 -0.38 -23.01 -11.98
CA GLU A 18 -1.27 -22.10 -12.75
C GLU A 18 -2.76 -22.38 -12.54
N THR A 19 -3.10 -23.40 -11.75
CA THR A 19 -4.51 -23.78 -11.51
C THR A 19 -5.26 -22.77 -10.63
N PHE A 20 -4.54 -21.96 -9.84
CA PHE A 20 -5.11 -20.95 -8.97
C PHE A 20 -4.39 -19.61 -9.11
N ASP A 21 -5.14 -18.56 -9.39
CA ASP A 21 -4.60 -17.20 -9.37
C ASP A 21 -4.49 -16.69 -7.93
N LEU A 22 -3.25 -16.54 -7.46
CA LEU A 22 -2.93 -15.99 -6.15
C LEU A 22 -2.57 -14.49 -6.20
N SER A 23 -2.77 -13.80 -7.34
CA SER A 23 -2.45 -12.38 -7.52
C SER A 23 -2.99 -11.52 -6.39
N ALA A 24 -4.26 -11.71 -6.05
CA ALA A 24 -4.97 -10.96 -5.01
C ALA A 24 -5.03 -11.62 -3.63
N PHE A 25 -4.37 -12.76 -3.45
CA PHE A 25 -4.32 -13.42 -2.16
C PHE A 25 -3.18 -12.84 -1.29
N ASP A 26 -3.47 -12.40 -0.06
CA ASP A 26 -2.43 -12.00 0.88
C ASP A 26 -2.09 -13.15 1.84
N PHE A 27 -0.81 -13.54 1.87
CA PHE A 27 -0.31 -14.64 2.67
C PHE A 27 -0.21 -14.31 4.15
N ARG A 28 -0.03 -13.04 4.53
CA ARG A 28 0.07 -12.66 5.94
C ARG A 28 -1.29 -12.67 6.63
N THR A 29 -2.31 -12.18 5.93
CA THR A 29 -3.69 -12.11 6.45
C THR A 29 -4.51 -13.35 6.12
N GLY A 30 -4.11 -14.15 5.12
CA GLY A 30 -4.84 -15.31 4.65
C GLY A 30 -6.16 -14.97 3.95
N ARG A 31 -6.30 -13.72 3.47
CA ARG A 31 -7.52 -13.22 2.82
C ARG A 31 -7.25 -12.76 1.40
N THR A 32 -8.26 -12.86 0.55
CA THR A 32 -8.23 -12.24 -0.78
C THR A 32 -8.55 -10.76 -0.63
N VAL A 33 -7.72 -9.90 -1.23
CA VAL A 33 -7.81 -8.43 -1.17
C VAL A 33 -9.14 -7.92 -1.74
N TYR A 34 -9.86 -8.70 -2.56
CA TYR A 34 -11.16 -8.28 -3.12
C TYR A 34 -12.35 -8.34 -2.15
N SER A 35 -12.21 -8.90 -0.94
CA SER A 35 -13.33 -9.03 0.01
C SER A 35 -13.92 -7.71 0.52
N ALA A 36 -13.35 -6.56 0.16
CA ALA A 36 -13.90 -5.24 0.47
C ALA A 36 -14.87 -4.68 -0.60
N LYS A 37 -15.13 -5.40 -1.70
CA LYS A 37 -16.01 -4.90 -2.78
C LYS A 37 -17.52 -5.14 -2.55
N ILE A 38 -17.91 -5.98 -1.59
CA ILE A 38 -19.32 -6.38 -1.37
C ILE A 38 -19.89 -5.84 -0.04
N LEU A 39 -19.10 -5.16 0.80
CA LEU A 39 -19.61 -4.60 2.03
C LEU A 39 -19.01 -3.21 2.28
N PHE A 40 -19.81 -2.21 1.98
CA PHE A 40 -19.61 -0.79 2.25
C PHE A 40 -18.66 -0.04 1.31
N ASN A 41 -19.16 1.14 0.94
CA ASN A 41 -18.62 2.16 0.06
C ASN A 41 -17.35 2.81 0.66
N VAL A 42 -16.34 1.99 0.98
CA VAL A 42 -15.13 2.40 1.72
C VAL A 42 -13.90 2.04 0.88
N PRO A 43 -13.12 3.02 0.40
CA PRO A 43 -11.92 2.78 -0.40
C PRO A 43 -10.73 2.38 0.49
N ILE A 44 -10.82 1.24 1.18
CA ILE A 44 -9.70 0.67 1.94
C ILE A 44 -9.32 -0.65 1.29
N CYS A 45 -8.63 -0.59 0.14
CA CYS A 45 -7.99 -1.81 -0.39
C CYS A 45 -6.88 -1.63 -1.43
N VAL A 46 -6.41 -0.41 -1.68
CA VAL A 46 -5.33 -0.16 -2.67
C VAL A 46 -4.02 0.27 -2.00
N TYR A 47 -4.04 0.61 -0.69
CA TYR A 47 -2.92 1.26 -0.01
C TYR A 47 -2.16 0.40 0.99
N GLN A 48 -2.51 -0.87 1.19
CA GLN A 48 -1.82 -1.74 2.17
C GLN A 48 -0.76 -2.67 1.54
N GLY A 49 -0.62 -2.64 0.20
CA GLY A 49 0.36 -3.42 -0.55
C GLY A 49 1.30 -2.60 -1.45
N VAL A 50 1.05 -1.30 -1.61
CA VAL A 50 2.03 -0.39 -2.18
C VAL A 50 2.97 -0.03 -1.04
N ARG A 51 4.20 -0.50 -1.16
CA ARG A 51 5.26 -0.31 -0.18
C ARG A 51 5.26 1.13 0.35
N HIS A 52 4.85 1.29 1.60
CA HIS A 52 5.37 2.36 2.43
C HIS A 52 6.82 2.02 2.75
N ASP A 53 7.68 1.99 1.73
CA ASP A 53 9.08 2.27 1.98
C ASP A 53 9.16 3.77 2.27
N ALA A 54 8.74 4.14 3.49
CA ALA A 54 9.00 5.44 4.10
C ALA A 54 10.52 5.72 4.23
N SER A 55 11.35 4.77 3.81
CA SER A 55 12.79 4.86 3.63
C SER A 55 13.25 5.29 2.22
N LEU A 56 12.38 5.29 1.20
CA LEU A 56 12.73 5.73 -0.16
C LEU A 56 12.57 7.23 -0.39
N VAL A 57 11.96 7.94 0.55
CA VAL A 57 12.06 9.40 0.61
C VAL A 57 13.23 9.69 1.55
N LEU A 58 14.38 10.07 0.99
CA LEU A 58 15.47 10.64 1.79
C LEU A 58 14.89 11.75 2.67
N PRO A 59 15.35 11.92 3.92
CA PRO A 59 14.85 12.96 4.82
C PRO A 59 15.20 14.36 4.28
N ILE A 60 14.41 14.83 3.31
CA ILE A 60 14.64 16.08 2.59
C ILE A 60 13.42 16.97 2.75
N ARG A 61 13.50 17.67 3.89
CA ARG A 61 13.15 19.08 4.16
C ARG A 61 11.72 19.53 3.84
N GLN A 62 10.98 19.73 4.93
CA GLN A 62 9.91 20.71 5.07
C GLN A 62 10.19 21.96 4.21
N THR A 63 9.48 22.16 3.11
CA THR A 63 9.51 23.44 2.41
C THR A 63 8.56 24.38 3.13
N ALA A 64 9.02 25.02 4.21
CA ALA A 64 8.31 26.17 4.75
C ALA A 64 8.25 27.25 3.65
N SER A 65 7.08 27.85 3.46
CA SER A 65 6.81 28.88 2.45
C SER A 65 7.90 29.97 2.44
N ILE A 66 8.52 30.19 1.28
CA ILE A 66 9.72 31.03 1.13
C ILE A 66 9.47 32.32 0.34
N PHE A 67 8.33 32.49 -0.32
CA PHE A 67 8.08 33.71 -1.10
C PHE A 67 6.61 34.14 -1.09
N LYS A 68 6.33 35.14 -0.25
CA LYS A 68 5.72 36.44 -0.59
C LYS A 68 4.93 36.94 0.62
N GLN A 69 5.58 37.80 1.40
CA GLN A 69 4.83 38.74 2.24
C GLN A 69 4.47 39.95 1.37
N PRO A 70 3.22 40.42 1.40
CA PRO A 70 2.86 41.65 0.71
C PRO A 70 3.51 42.84 1.44
N VAL A 71 4.21 43.69 0.70
CA VAL A 71 4.69 44.98 1.20
C VAL A 71 3.57 46.00 1.04
N THR A 72 3.16 46.64 2.13
CA THR A 72 2.25 47.78 2.13
C THR A 72 3.03 49.08 1.97
N VAL A 73 2.67 49.89 0.97
CA VAL A 73 3.25 51.23 0.78
C VAL A 73 2.43 52.23 1.59
N VAL A 74 3.07 52.88 2.56
CA VAL A 74 2.48 54.03 3.27
C VAL A 74 2.73 55.29 2.44
N ARG A 75 1.68 56.08 2.19
CA ARG A 75 1.80 57.43 1.61
C ARG A 75 1.44 58.47 2.68
N ASN A 76 2.16 59.60 2.65
CA ASN A 76 1.94 60.76 3.52
C ASN A 76 0.66 61.51 3.16
#